data_AF-A0AAV4KRQ6-F1
#
_entry.id   AF-A0AAV4KRQ6-F1
#
_cell.length_a   1.000
_cell.length_b   1.000
_cell.length_c   1.000
_cell.angle_alpha   90.00
_cell.angle_beta   90.00
_cell.angle_gamma   90.00
#
_symmetry.space_group_name_H-M   'P 1'
#
loop_
_entity.id
_entity.type
_entity.pdbx_description
1 polymer ?
#
loop_
_entity_poly.entity_id
_entity_poly.type
_entity_poly.pdbx_seq_one_letter_code
_entity_poly.pdbx_strand_id
1 'polypeptide(L)'
;MLDVPHELIEHASWLLYEHRQARNTRWGKLGCFKQALLTLVHLRKNETFSQFVAGFGISQATTWCYVGETLDVLARWAPGLHEALTGLGEGDHVIVDGTLIPIDRIHAYKPYYSVKHR
;
A
#
# COMPACT_ATOMS: atom_id res chain seq x y z
N MET A 1 17.44 5.03 6.37
CA MET A 1 17.16 5.34 4.96
C MET A 1 15.84 4.66 4.61
N LEU A 2 14.83 5.40 4.17
CA LEU A 2 13.53 4.84 3.80
C LEU A 2 13.70 4.11 2.47
N ASP A 3 13.37 2.83 2.42
CA ASP A 3 13.50 1.95 1.23
C ASP A 3 12.38 2.21 0.21
N VAL A 4 12.06 3.48 -0.03
CA VAL A 4 11.04 3.95 -0.98
C VAL A 4 11.68 4.99 -1.88
N PRO A 5 11.72 4.78 -3.21
CA PRO A 5 12.28 5.74 -4.15
C PRO A 5 11.57 7.10 -4.09
N HIS A 6 12.33 8.19 -4.21
CA HIS A 6 11.78 9.55 -4.18
C HIS A 6 10.77 9.80 -5.31
N GLU A 7 11.11 9.37 -6.53
CA GLU A 7 10.26 9.50 -7.72
C GLU A 7 8.89 8.83 -7.55
N LEU A 8 8.84 7.68 -6.86
CA LEU A 8 7.59 6.99 -6.57
C LEU A 8 6.71 7.79 -5.60
N ILE A 9 7.34 8.43 -4.60
CA ILE A 9 6.63 9.30 -3.65
C ILE A 9 6.09 10.54 -4.37
N GLU A 10 6.89 11.14 -5.25
CA GLU A 10 6.46 12.29 -6.06
C GLU A 10 5.28 11.92 -6.94
N HIS A 11 5.36 10.80 -7.67
CA HIS A 11 4.27 10.34 -8.53
C HIS A 11 2.98 10.11 -7.73
N ALA A 12 3.04 9.36 -6.64
CA ALA A 12 1.88 9.13 -5.77
C ALA A 12 1.34 10.44 -5.16
N SER A 13 2.22 11.39 -4.84
CA SER A 13 1.81 12.70 -4.32
C SER A 13 1.05 13.53 -5.35
N TRP A 14 1.40 13.39 -6.63
CA TRP A 14 0.73 14.08 -7.73
C TRP A 14 -0.66 13.48 -7.98
N LEU A 15 -0.78 12.15 -7.98
CA LEU A 15 -2.09 11.46 -8.05
C LEU A 15 -3.02 11.89 -6.89
N LEU A 16 -2.48 12.00 -5.67
CA LEU A 16 -3.23 12.52 -4.52
C LEU A 16 -3.65 13.98 -4.70
N TYR A 17 -2.78 14.80 -5.28
CA TYR A 17 -3.10 16.20 -5.56
C TYR A 17 -4.28 16.30 -6.54
N GLU A 18 -4.24 15.58 -7.67
CA GLU A 18 -5.34 15.55 -8.62
C GLU A 18 -6.64 15.05 -7.97
N HIS A 19 -6.55 13.97 -7.18
CA HIS A 19 -7.69 13.42 -6.46
C HIS A 19 -8.35 14.44 -5.53
N ARG A 20 -7.55 15.18 -4.76
CA ARG A 20 -8.05 16.23 -3.84
C ARG A 20 -8.66 17.41 -4.59
N GLN A 21 -8.08 17.80 -5.73
CA GLN A 21 -8.65 18.86 -6.60
C GLN A 21 -10.02 18.43 -7.14
N ALA A 22 -10.13 17.20 -7.68
CA ALA A 22 -11.38 16.68 -8.21
C ALA A 22 -12.50 16.57 -7.15
N ARG A 23 -12.15 16.19 -5.91
CA ARG A 23 -13.09 16.09 -4.79
C ARG A 23 -13.33 17.40 -4.04
N ASN A 24 -12.59 18.46 -4.41
CA ASN A 24 -12.56 19.75 -3.70
C ASN A 24 -12.26 19.61 -2.19
N THR A 25 -11.49 18.58 -1.82
CA THR A 25 -11.11 18.30 -0.42
C THR A 25 -9.78 18.99 -0.13
N ARG A 26 -9.85 20.28 0.24
CA ARG A 26 -8.65 21.12 0.42
C ARG A 26 -7.92 20.92 1.75
N TRP A 27 -8.46 20.11 2.68
CA TRP A 27 -7.99 20.08 4.06
C TRP A 27 -7.52 18.69 4.51
N GLY A 28 -6.26 18.63 4.94
CA GLY A 28 -5.69 17.51 5.68
C GLY A 28 -4.51 18.01 6.53
N LYS A 29 -4.28 17.43 7.71
CA LYS A 29 -3.09 17.67 8.53
C LYS A 29 -1.78 17.41 7.78
N LEU A 30 -1.77 16.48 6.82
CA LEU A 30 -0.63 16.23 5.93
C LEU A 30 -0.89 16.72 4.50
N GLY A 31 0.14 17.34 3.91
CA GLY A 31 0.22 17.57 2.47
C GLY A 31 0.42 16.26 1.69
N CYS A 32 0.13 16.28 0.38
CA CYS A 32 0.12 15.08 -0.47
C CYS A 32 1.44 14.30 -0.43
N PHE A 33 2.59 14.98 -0.40
CA PHE A 33 3.90 14.31 -0.32
C PHE A 33 4.09 13.53 0.98
N LYS A 34 3.77 14.13 2.13
CA LYS A 34 3.89 13.45 3.43
C LYS A 34 2.88 12.30 3.56
N GLN A 35 1.68 12.45 3.01
CA GLN A 35 0.69 11.38 2.97
C GLN A 35 1.13 10.23 2.06
N ALA A 36 1.64 10.51 0.87
CA ALA A 36 2.21 9.49 -0.03
C ALA A 36 3.36 8.73 0.64
N LEU A 37 4.29 9.47 1.27
CA LEU A 37 5.38 8.88 2.03
C LEU A 37 4.86 7.98 3.16
N LEU A 38 3.94 8.48 3.99
CA LEU A 38 3.33 7.72 5.09
C LEU A 38 2.77 6.37 4.59
N THR A 39 1.99 6.40 3.50
CA THR A 39 1.36 5.19 2.94
C THR A 39 2.37 4.24 2.32
N LEU A 40 3.29 4.73 1.48
CA LEU A 40 4.27 3.87 0.81
C LEU A 40 5.20 3.18 1.81
N VAL A 41 5.52 3.85 2.91
CA VAL A 41 6.32 3.28 4.01
C VAL A 41 5.55 2.20 4.74
N HIS A 42 4.27 2.44 5.01
CA HIS A 42 3.39 1.44 5.60
C HIS A 42 3.32 0.19 4.71
N LEU A 43 3.11 0.35 3.40
CA LEU A 43 3.06 -0.75 2.44
C LEU A 43 4.39 -1.50 2.32
N ARG A 44 5.52 -0.79 2.35
CA ARG A 44 6.84 -1.41 2.22
C ARG A 44 7.22 -2.23 3.45
N LYS A 45 6.86 -1.76 4.64
CA LYS A 45 7.33 -2.33 5.90
C LYS A 45 6.33 -3.22 6.62
N ASN A 46 5.04 -3.09 6.30
CA ASN A 46 3.93 -3.72 7.03
C ASN A 46 4.02 -3.48 8.57
N GLU A 47 4.60 -2.36 8.98
CA GLU A 47 4.75 -1.98 10.39
C GLU A 47 3.39 -1.50 10.94
N THR A 48 3.10 -1.82 12.21
CA THR A 48 1.90 -1.34 12.90
C THR A 48 1.88 0.19 12.97
N PHE A 49 0.71 0.80 12.77
CA PHE A 49 0.55 2.26 12.77
C PHE A 49 1.06 2.93 14.06
N SER A 50 1.06 2.22 15.20
CA SER A 50 1.60 2.75 16.45
C SER A 50 3.10 3.08 16.40
N GLN A 51 3.88 2.41 15.55
CA GLN A 51 5.34 2.50 15.55
C GLN A 51 5.90 3.66 14.73
N PHE A 52 5.26 4.07 13.63
CA PHE A 52 5.83 5.07 12.72
C PHE A 52 5.07 6.42 12.68
N VAL A 53 3.86 6.45 13.24
CA VAL A 53 2.96 7.62 13.16
C VAL A 53 3.42 8.78 14.04
N ALA A 54 4.19 8.51 15.10
CA ALA A 54 4.78 9.54 15.96
C ALA A 54 5.62 10.55 15.16
N GLY A 55 6.31 10.11 14.10
CA GLY A 55 7.11 10.98 13.24
C GLY A 55 6.29 11.92 12.34
N PHE A 56 4.99 11.66 12.17
CA PHE A 56 4.10 12.45 11.31
C PHE A 56 3.18 13.41 12.07
N GLY A 57 3.13 13.34 13.41
CA GLY A 57 2.33 14.25 14.24
C GLY A 57 0.81 14.12 14.05
N ILE A 58 0.34 12.95 13.62
CA ILE A 58 -1.09 12.64 13.41
C ILE A 58 -1.55 11.51 14.33
N SER A 59 -2.86 11.33 14.50
CA SER A 59 -3.39 10.21 15.28
C SER A 59 -3.39 8.91 14.47
N GLN A 60 -3.50 7.77 15.14
CA GLN A 60 -3.67 6.47 14.46
C GLN A 60 -4.92 6.46 13.57
N ALA A 61 -6.04 7.05 14.05
CA ALA A 61 -7.26 7.16 13.25
C ALA A 61 -7.05 7.98 11.97
N THR A 62 -6.34 9.11 12.05
CA THR A 62 -6.00 9.92 10.87
C THR A 62 -5.06 9.16 9.92
N THR A 63 -4.15 8.37 10.47
CA THR A 63 -3.25 7.52 9.67
C THR A 63 -4.03 6.50 8.87
N TRP A 64 -4.99 5.81 9.51
CA TRP A 64 -5.88 4.86 8.83
C TRP A 64 -6.63 5.51 7.67
N CYS A 65 -7.23 6.68 7.89
CA CYS A 65 -7.91 7.43 6.83
C CYS A 65 -6.97 7.80 5.68
N TYR A 66 -5.75 8.24 5.97
CA TYR A 66 -4.77 8.61 4.94
C TYR A 66 -4.25 7.43 4.15
N VAL A 67 -3.97 6.31 4.80
CA VAL A 67 -3.57 5.07 4.12
C VAL A 67 -4.71 4.60 3.23
N GLY A 68 -5.95 4.56 3.73
CA GLY A 68 -7.12 4.18 2.93
C GLY A 68 -7.34 5.09 1.72
N GLU A 69 -7.30 6.41 1.89
CA GLU A 69 -7.44 7.36 0.78
C GLU A 69 -6.33 7.18 -0.27
N THR A 70 -5.08 7.02 0.14
CA THR A 70 -3.98 6.82 -0.81
C THR A 70 -4.10 5.48 -1.51
N LEU A 71 -4.51 4.42 -0.81
CA LEU A 71 -4.80 3.13 -1.43
C LEU A 71 -5.92 3.23 -2.46
N ASP A 72 -7.00 3.95 -2.18
CA ASP A 72 -8.08 4.17 -3.15
C ASP A 72 -7.60 4.93 -4.39
N VAL A 73 -6.69 5.89 -4.22
CA VAL A 73 -6.09 6.62 -5.35
C VAL A 73 -5.19 5.71 -6.18
N LEU A 74 -4.30 4.97 -5.52
CA LEU A 74 -3.41 4.02 -6.20
C LEU A 74 -4.19 2.91 -6.91
N ALA A 75 -5.25 2.37 -6.30
CA ALA A 75 -6.07 1.32 -6.87
C ALA A 75 -6.85 1.77 -8.11
N ARG A 76 -7.24 3.04 -8.21
CA ARG A 76 -7.86 3.59 -9.43
C ARG A 76 -6.87 3.80 -10.57
N TRP A 77 -5.60 4.02 -10.24
CA TRP A 77 -4.53 4.21 -11.23
C TRP A 77 -3.88 2.88 -11.65
N ALA A 78 -3.84 1.91 -10.75
CA ALA A 78 -3.24 0.61 -10.99
C ALA A 78 -4.01 -0.19 -12.06
N PRO A 79 -3.30 -1.02 -12.85
CA PRO A 79 -3.94 -1.95 -13.76
C PRO A 79 -4.86 -2.90 -12.96
N GLY A 80 -5.96 -3.31 -13.59
CA GLY A 80 -6.84 -4.30 -12.98
C GLY A 80 -6.10 -5.62 -12.76
N LEU A 81 -6.57 -6.45 -11.82
CA LEU A 81 -5.94 -7.75 -11.54
C LEU A 81 -5.78 -8.59 -12.81
N HIS A 82 -6.79 -8.59 -13.68
CA HIS A 82 -6.73 -9.32 -14.95
C HIS A 82 -5.63 -8.79 -15.87
N GLU A 83 -5.54 -7.47 -16.05
CA GLU A 83 -4.51 -6.82 -16.89
C GLU A 83 -3.10 -7.06 -16.33
N ALA A 84 -2.95 -6.99 -15.00
CA ALA A 84 -1.69 -7.27 -14.34
C ALA A 84 -1.26 -8.74 -14.53
N LEU A 85 -2.20 -9.69 -14.47
CA LEU A 85 -1.92 -11.11 -14.66
C LEU A 85 -1.67 -11.50 -16.12
N THR A 86 -2.34 -10.86 -17.08
CA THR A 86 -2.12 -11.12 -18.51
C THR A 86 -0.90 -10.41 -19.08
N GLY A 87 -0.48 -9.30 -18.47
CA GLY A 87 0.77 -8.62 -18.77
C GLY A 87 2.02 -9.30 -18.19
N LEU A 88 1.84 -10.33 -17.36
CA LEU A 88 2.95 -11.10 -16.79
C LEU A 88 3.59 -11.98 -17.87
N GLY A 89 4.93 -11.97 -17.94
CA GLY A 89 5.66 -12.86 -18.85
C GLY A 89 5.60 -14.32 -18.40
N GLU A 90 5.88 -15.25 -19.31
CA GLU A 90 6.13 -16.64 -18.93
C GLU A 90 7.28 -16.72 -17.91
N GLY A 91 7.00 -17.27 -16.72
CA GLY A 91 7.97 -17.43 -15.64
C GLY A 91 7.94 -16.35 -14.56
N ASP A 92 7.10 -15.31 -14.70
CA ASP A 92 6.88 -14.34 -13.64
C ASP A 92 5.92 -14.90 -12.58
N HIS A 93 6.20 -14.58 -11.31
CA HIS A 93 5.38 -15.01 -10.17
C HIS A 93 4.90 -13.78 -9.38
N VAL A 94 3.59 -13.62 -9.25
CA VAL A 94 2.98 -12.57 -8.41
C VAL A 94 2.62 -13.15 -7.05
N ILE A 95 3.21 -12.58 -6.00
CA ILE A 95 2.69 -12.74 -4.64
C ILE A 95 1.67 -11.62 -4.44
N VAL A 96 0.39 -11.95 -4.60
CA VAL A 96 -0.70 -11.05 -4.24
C VAL A 96 -0.65 -10.98 -2.72
N ASP A 97 -0.26 -9.83 -2.17
CA ASP A 97 -0.11 -9.68 -0.73
C ASP A 97 -1.39 -10.15 -0.04
N GLY A 98 -1.23 -11.13 0.83
CA GLY A 98 -2.32 -11.83 1.49
C GLY A 98 -2.12 -11.68 2.97
N THR A 99 -3.02 -10.97 3.63
CA THR A 99 -3.28 -11.23 5.04
C THR A 99 -3.49 -12.73 5.18
N LEU A 100 -2.57 -13.42 5.85
CA LEU A 100 -2.69 -14.84 6.14
C LEU A 100 -3.85 -15.02 7.12
N ILE A 101 -5.05 -15.22 6.58
CA ILE A 101 -6.18 -15.71 7.36
C ILE A 101 -5.83 -17.17 7.69
N PRO A 102 -5.73 -17.55 8.97
CA PRO A 102 -5.53 -18.94 9.33
C PRO A 102 -6.69 -19.75 8.76
N ILE A 103 -6.38 -20.64 7.83
CA ILE A 103 -7.33 -21.57 7.24
C ILE A 103 -6.89 -22.99 7.57
N ASP A 104 -7.82 -23.84 7.98
CA ASP A 104 -7.55 -25.21 8.44
C ASP A 104 -7.23 -26.18 7.29
N ARG A 105 -7.10 -25.67 6.05
CA ARG A 105 -7.04 -26.43 4.80
C ARG A 105 -5.65 -26.98 4.42
N ILE A 106 -4.75 -27.10 5.39
CA ILE A 106 -3.30 -27.34 5.20
C ILE A 106 -2.98 -28.77 4.72
N HIS A 107 -3.94 -29.70 4.70
CA HIS A 107 -3.63 -31.11 4.49
C HIS A 107 -3.35 -31.52 3.03
N ALA A 108 -3.80 -30.74 2.03
CA ALA A 108 -3.73 -31.14 0.62
C ALA A 108 -2.58 -30.54 -0.21
N TYR A 109 -1.97 -29.42 0.22
CA TYR A 109 -1.04 -28.64 -0.61
C TYR A 109 0.39 -28.52 -0.05
N LYS A 110 0.81 -29.52 0.74
CA LYS A 110 2.16 -29.64 1.30
C LYS A 110 3.33 -29.41 0.31
N PRO A 111 3.29 -29.85 -0.97
CA PRO A 111 4.42 -29.64 -1.88
C PRO A 111 4.63 -28.18 -2.31
N TYR A 112 3.64 -27.29 -2.11
CA TYR A 112 3.74 -25.86 -2.43
C TYR A 112 3.86 -24.98 -1.18
N TYR A 113 4.02 -25.59 0.00
CA TYR A 113 4.12 -24.87 1.26
C TYR A 113 5.53 -24.29 1.43
N SER A 114 5.64 -22.97 1.25
CA SER A 114 6.84 -22.20 1.52
C SER A 114 6.93 -21.92 3.03
N VAL A 115 7.89 -22.56 3.72
CA VAL A 115 8.14 -22.49 5.18
C VAL A 115 8.64 -21.10 5.64
N LYS A 116 8.37 -20.03 4.88
CA LYS A 116 8.82 -18.67 5.18
C LYS A 116 8.12 -18.02 6.39
N HIS A 117 7.21 -18.73 7.05
CA HIS A 117 6.44 -18.22 8.18
C HIS A 117 6.52 -19.22 9.33
N ARG A 118 7.31 -18.86 10.35
CA ARG A 118 7.40 -19.53 11.65
C ARG A 118 7.02 -18.55 12.74
#